data_AF-A0ABC8R165-F1
#
_entry.id   AF-A0ABC8R165-F1
#
_cell.length_a   1.000
_cell.length_b   1.000
_cell.length_c   1.000
_cell.angle_alpha   90.00
_cell.angle_beta   90.00
_cell.angle_gamma   90.00
#
_symmetry.space_group_name_H-M   'P 1'
#
loop_
_entity.id
_entity.type
_entity.pdbx_description
1 polymer ?
#
loop_
_entity_poly.entity_id
_entity_poly.type
_entity_poly.pdbx_seq_one_letter_code
_entity_poly.pdbx_strand_id
1 'polypeptide(L)'
;MTALEADLLAQFKPTINVNLLTQNLAKAEHTMANSLEYFKTTRHLVLYYEDLMKNPKLLSYAQEFLGVPVRKLESQQVKIHTKPLSEQINNWDDVHRTLKGSPYEHFLDEPDYFR
;
A
#
# COMPACT_ATOMS: atom_id res chain seq x y z
N MET A 1 -4.80 18.63 7.68
CA MET A 1 -5.91 17.68 7.76
C MET A 1 -6.18 17.41 9.22
N THR A 2 -7.37 17.78 9.70
CA THR A 2 -7.79 17.56 11.09
C THR A 2 -8.26 16.11 11.26
N ALA A 3 -8.29 15.61 12.50
CA ALA A 3 -8.81 14.27 12.79
C ALA A 3 -10.28 14.09 12.35
N LEU A 4 -11.07 15.18 12.38
CA LEU A 4 -12.47 15.19 11.94
C LEU A 4 -12.58 15.04 10.41
N GLU A 5 -11.75 15.76 9.65
CA GLU A 5 -11.71 15.63 8.19
C GLU A 5 -11.27 14.23 7.78
N ALA A 6 -10.29 13.65 8.51
CA ALA A 6 -9.84 12.28 8.30
C ALA A 6 -10.95 11.26 8.52
N ASP A 7 -11.73 11.40 9.60
CA ASP A 7 -12.87 10.51 9.90
C ASP A 7 -13.98 10.63 8.86
N LEU A 8 -14.28 11.85 8.40
CA LEU A 8 -15.25 12.06 7.32
C LEU A 8 -14.79 11.40 6.01
N LEU A 9 -13.52 11.55 5.65
CA LEU A 9 -12.95 10.94 4.44
C LEU A 9 -12.92 9.41 4.53
N ALA A 10 -12.67 8.85 5.72
CA ALA A 10 -12.66 7.42 5.97
C ALA A 10 -14.02 6.73 5.71
N GLN A 11 -15.12 7.49 5.79
CA GLN A 11 -16.47 6.98 5.52
C GLN A 11 -16.72 6.77 4.02
N PHE A 12 -15.95 7.41 3.14
CA PHE A 12 -16.08 7.21 1.70
C PHE A 12 -15.43 5.90 1.29
N LYS A 13 -16.28 4.96 0.85
CA LYS A 13 -15.86 3.64 0.40
C LYS A 13 -15.79 3.61 -1.13
N PRO A 14 -14.65 3.26 -1.73
CA PRO A 14 -14.57 3.06 -3.16
C PRO A 14 -15.36 1.81 -3.60
N THR A 15 -15.84 1.84 -4.84
CA THR A 15 -16.34 0.67 -5.56
C THR A 15 -15.28 0.26 -6.58
N ILE A 16 -14.81 -0.98 -6.49
CA ILE A 16 -13.74 -1.50 -7.35
C ILE A 16 -14.35 -2.13 -8.61
N ASN A 17 -13.79 -1.80 -9.78
CA ASN A 17 -14.15 -2.47 -11.02
C ASN A 17 -13.51 -3.87 -11.10
N VAL A 18 -14.25 -4.89 -10.66
CA VAL A 18 -13.78 -6.28 -10.60
C VAL A 18 -13.43 -6.88 -11.96
N ASN A 19 -14.05 -6.42 -13.06
CA ASN A 19 -13.77 -6.92 -14.40
C ASN A 19 -12.35 -6.58 -14.87
N LEU A 20 -11.79 -5.48 -14.36
CA LEU A 20 -10.44 -5.02 -14.68
C LEU A 20 -9.45 -5.28 -13.54
N LEU A 21 -9.88 -5.81 -12.41
CA LEU A 21 -9.07 -5.88 -11.19
C LEU A 21 -7.79 -6.70 -11.40
N THR A 22 -7.93 -7.94 -11.87
CA THR A 22 -6.77 -8.83 -12.10
C THR A 22 -5.84 -8.29 -13.19
N GLN A 23 -6.40 -7.69 -14.24
CA GLN A 23 -5.63 -7.04 -15.31
C GLN A 23 -4.85 -5.84 -14.79
N ASN A 24 -5.46 -5.02 -13.93
CA ASN A 24 -4.82 -3.87 -13.33
C ASN A 24 -3.69 -4.28 -12.37
N LEU A 25 -3.91 -5.33 -11.57
CA LEU A 25 -2.87 -5.89 -10.69
C LEU A 25 -1.68 -6.43 -11.51
N ALA A 26 -1.97 -7.23 -12.55
CA ALA A 26 -0.92 -7.73 -13.45
C ALA A 26 -0.16 -6.61 -14.14
N LYS A 27 -0.86 -5.56 -14.58
CA LYS A 27 -0.23 -4.39 -15.18
C LYS A 27 0.66 -3.64 -14.17
N ALA A 28 0.22 -3.50 -12.92
CA ALA A 28 1.02 -2.86 -11.88
C ALA A 28 2.29 -3.66 -11.58
N GLU A 29 2.19 -4.98 -11.41
CA GLU A 29 3.36 -5.86 -11.22
C GLU A 29 4.31 -5.82 -12.41
N HIS A 30 3.78 -5.89 -13.64
CA HIS A 30 4.60 -5.82 -14.85
C HIS A 30 5.32 -4.48 -14.96
N THR A 31 4.64 -3.38 -14.62
CA THR A 31 5.23 -2.03 -14.61
C THR A 31 6.35 -1.93 -13.56
N MET A 32 6.14 -2.49 -12.36
CA MET A 32 7.15 -2.55 -11.32
C MET A 32 8.36 -3.37 -11.77
N ALA A 33 8.16 -4.57 -12.30
CA ALA A 33 9.23 -5.44 -12.80
C ALA A 33 10.02 -4.78 -13.93
N ASN A 34 9.33 -4.17 -14.89
CA ASN A 34 9.99 -3.45 -15.99
C ASN A 34 10.80 -2.25 -15.48
N SER A 35 10.29 -1.53 -14.48
CA SER A 35 11.01 -0.40 -13.89
C SER A 35 12.31 -0.88 -13.22
N LEU A 36 12.25 -1.97 -12.45
CA LEU A 36 13.43 -2.56 -11.81
C LEU A 36 14.46 -3.05 -12.84
N GLU A 37 14.01 -3.70 -13.91
CA GLU A 37 14.88 -4.16 -14.98
C GLU A 37 15.52 -2.98 -15.74
N TYR A 38 14.74 -1.94 -16.03
CA TYR A 38 15.24 -0.74 -16.72
C TYR A 38 16.31 -0.02 -15.90
N PHE A 39 16.13 0.07 -14.58
CA PHE A 39 17.06 0.72 -13.66
C PHE A 39 18.05 -0.23 -12.98
N LYS A 40 18.27 -1.45 -13.52
CA LYS A 40 19.11 -2.47 -12.88
C LYS A 40 20.57 -2.06 -12.62
N THR A 41 21.09 -1.11 -13.39
CA THR A 41 22.46 -0.57 -13.23
C THR A 41 22.54 0.55 -12.20
N THR A 42 21.39 1.04 -11.72
CA THR A 42 21.30 2.10 -10.73
C THR A 42 21.00 1.50 -9.36
N ARG A 43 21.59 2.08 -8.31
CA ARG A 43 21.27 1.72 -6.93
C ARG A 43 19.78 1.99 -6.68
N HIS A 44 19.03 0.98 -6.26
CA HIS A 44 17.59 1.07 -5.98
C HIS A 44 17.26 0.69 -4.53
N LEU A 45 16.18 1.24 -4.02
CA LEU A 45 15.62 0.94 -2.70
C LEU A 45 14.11 0.75 -2.84
N VAL A 46 13.62 -0.42 -2.46
CA VAL A 46 12.19 -0.74 -2.42
C VAL A 46 11.74 -0.69 -0.96
N LEU A 47 10.68 0.07 -0.69
CA LEU A 47 10.10 0.23 0.65
C LEU A 47 8.58 0.09 0.56
N TYR A 48 8.02 -0.69 1.46
CA TYR A 48 6.58 -0.74 1.68
C TYR A 48 6.20 0.17 2.83
N TYR A 49 5.06 0.84 2.72
CA TYR A 49 4.59 1.77 3.75
C TYR A 49 4.37 1.04 5.09
N GLU A 50 3.84 -0.17 4.99
CA GLU A 50 3.54 -1.10 6.07
C GLU A 50 4.80 -1.46 6.86
N ASP A 51 5.92 -1.65 6.16
CA ASP A 51 7.22 -1.94 6.77
C ASP A 51 7.80 -0.72 7.49
N LEU A 52 7.65 0.47 6.92
CA LEU A 52 8.07 1.73 7.56
C LEU A 52 7.30 1.98 8.86
N MET A 53 6.01 1.63 8.89
CA MET A 53 5.18 1.75 10.07
C MET A 53 5.55 0.72 11.15
N LYS A 54 5.86 -0.53 10.78
CA LYS A 54 6.32 -1.56 11.72
C LYS A 54 7.73 -1.31 12.25
N ASN A 55 8.63 -0.83 11.41
CA ASN A 55 10.03 -0.65 11.75
C ASN A 55 10.53 0.75 11.34
N PRO A 56 10.41 1.75 12.23
CA PRO A 56 10.88 3.11 11.98
C PRO A 56 12.37 3.23 11.65
N LYS A 57 13.20 2.22 11.98
CA LYS A 57 14.63 2.21 11.61
C LYS A 57 14.85 2.18 10.10
N LEU A 58 13.88 1.70 9.32
CA LEU A 58 13.94 1.73 7.85
C LEU A 58 13.98 3.16 7.31
N LEU A 59 13.46 4.16 8.04
CA LEU A 59 13.58 5.56 7.66
C LEU A 59 15.01 6.09 7.76
N SER A 60 15.80 5.61 8.73
CA SER A 60 17.23 5.93 8.81
C SER A 60 17.98 5.32 7.63
N TYR A 61 17.68 4.06 7.30
CA TYR A 61 18.25 3.38 6.14
C TYR A 61 17.92 4.10 4.81
N ALA A 62 16.68 4.57 4.67
CA ALA A 62 16.27 5.37 3.52
C ALA A 62 17.04 6.71 3.42
N GLN A 63 17.25 7.39 4.56
CA GLN A 63 18.02 8.63 4.61
C GLN A 63 19.50 8.40 4.23
N GLU A 64 20.11 7.33 4.74
CA GLU A 64 21.47 6.92 4.38
C GLU A 64 21.59 6.55 2.90
N PHE A 65 20.59 5.85 2.36
CA PHE A 65 20.52 5.51 0.94
C PHE A 65 20.53 6.75 0.06
N LEU A 66 19.77 7.77 0.43
CA LEU A 66 19.69 9.06 -0.27
C LEU A 66 20.90 9.97 -0.01
N GLY A 67 21.79 9.61 0.92
CA GLY A 67 22.95 10.42 1.29
C GLY A 67 22.60 11.69 2.07
N VAL A 68 21.44 11.72 2.74
CA VAL A 68 21.01 12.86 3.56
C VAL A 68 21.29 12.61 5.04
N PRO A 69 21.51 13.67 5.86
CA PRO A 69 21.72 13.49 7.30
C PRO A 69 20.53 12.81 7.96
N VAL A 70 20.80 11.76 8.75
CA VAL A 70 19.74 11.03 9.48
C VAL A 70 19.13 11.96 10.52
N ARG A 71 17.81 12.13 10.43
CA ARG A 71 16.99 12.89 11.38
C ARG A 71 15.75 12.08 11.74
N LYS A 72 15.14 12.44 12.87
CA LYS A 72 13.83 11.94 13.23
C LYS A 72 12.82 12.50 12.23
N LEU A 73 12.19 11.62 11.45
CA LEU A 73 11.13 11.98 10.52
C LEU A 73 9.79 11.62 11.14
N GLU A 74 8.82 12.51 10.99
CA GLU A 74 7.44 12.28 11.41
C GLU A 74 6.55 12.52 10.20
N SER A 75 5.64 11.59 9.93
CA SER A 75 4.69 11.75 8.84
C SER A 75 3.65 12.80 9.22
N GLN A 76 3.40 13.75 8.32
CA GLN A 76 2.24 14.63 8.42
C GLN A 76 0.98 14.01 7.79
N GLN A 77 1.11 12.84 7.16
CA GLN A 77 -0.03 12.14 6.58
C GLN A 77 -0.83 11.45 7.69
N VAL A 78 -2.15 11.67 7.67
CA VAL A 78 -3.08 10.97 8.54
C VAL A 78 -3.64 9.79 7.74
N LYS A 79 -3.38 8.56 8.21
CA LYS A 79 -4.02 7.36 7.66
C LYS A 79 -5.50 7.43 8.00
N ILE A 80 -6.34 7.54 6.97
CA ILE A 80 -7.80 7.64 7.13
C ILE A 80 -8.49 6.26 7.10
N HIS A 81 -7.87 5.28 6.45
CA HIS A 81 -8.41 3.93 6.31
C HIS A 81 -7.76 2.98 7.33
N THR A 82 -8.36 2.85 8.51
CA THR A 82 -7.82 2.06 9.65
C THR A 82 -8.53 0.73 9.90
N LYS A 83 -9.67 0.51 9.23
CA LYS A 83 -10.49 -0.71 9.29
C LYS A 83 -10.02 -1.79 8.30
N PRO A 84 -10.51 -3.03 8.40
CA PRO A 84 -10.25 -4.05 7.40
C PRO A 84 -10.75 -3.65 6.01
N LEU A 85 -10.11 -4.17 4.96
CA LEU A 85 -10.50 -3.94 3.57
C LEU A 85 -11.98 -4.27 3.31
N SER A 86 -12.51 -5.29 3.99
CA SER A 86 -13.92 -5.68 3.92
C SER A 86 -14.90 -4.61 4.37
N GLU A 87 -14.48 -3.75 5.31
CA GLU A 87 -15.27 -2.62 5.76
C GLU A 87 -15.04 -1.36 4.93
N GLN A 88 -13.99 -1.32 4.11
CA GLN A 88 -13.55 -0.14 3.37
C GLN A 88 -13.99 -0.14 1.91
N ILE A 89 -14.27 -1.30 1.33
CA ILE A 89 -14.68 -1.43 -0.07
C ILE A 89 -16.18 -1.71 -0.15
N ASN A 90 -16.91 -0.94 -0.97
CA ASN A 90 -18.36 -1.08 -1.08
C ASN A 90 -18.79 -2.45 -1.63
N ASN A 91 -18.08 -2.96 -2.62
CA ASN A 91 -18.36 -4.24 -3.27
C ASN A 91 -17.33 -5.32 -2.88
N TRP A 92 -17.02 -5.41 -1.59
CA TRP A 92 -15.99 -6.33 -1.08
C TRP A 92 -16.26 -7.79 -1.46
N ASP A 93 -17.50 -8.28 -1.37
CA ASP A 93 -17.81 -9.67 -1.69
C ASP A 93 -17.47 -10.03 -3.15
N ASP A 94 -17.69 -9.09 -4.07
CA ASP A 94 -17.32 -9.26 -5.48
C ASP A 94 -15.80 -9.29 -5.65
N VAL A 95 -15.10 -8.36 -4.99
CA VAL A 95 -13.63 -8.30 -4.99
C VAL A 95 -13.02 -9.57 -4.43
N HIS A 96 -13.48 -10.01 -3.28
CA HIS A 96 -13.03 -11.22 -2.61
C HIS A 96 -13.25 -12.44 -3.51
N ARG A 97 -14.43 -12.57 -4.13
CA ARG A 97 -14.72 -13.66 -5.08
C ARG A 97 -13.84 -13.62 -6.32
N THR A 98 -13.52 -12.44 -6.84
CA THR A 98 -12.65 -12.27 -8.02
C THR A 98 -11.19 -12.61 -7.72
N LEU A 99 -10.69 -12.24 -6.53
CA LEU A 99 -9.30 -12.50 -6.15
C LEU A 99 -9.08 -13.92 -5.64
N LYS A 100 -10.10 -14.55 -5.04
CA LYS A 100 -10.05 -15.93 -4.57
C LYS A 100 -9.83 -16.90 -5.75
N GLY A 101 -8.84 -17.77 -5.61
CA GLY A 101 -8.37 -18.71 -6.63
C GLY A 101 -7.49 -18.07 -7.71
N SER A 102 -7.20 -16.77 -7.62
CA SER A 102 -6.27 -16.08 -8.53
C SER A 102 -4.86 -16.00 -7.91
N PRO A 103 -3.81 -15.67 -8.69
CA PRO A 103 -2.47 -15.40 -8.15
C PRO A 103 -2.45 -14.27 -7.09
N TYR A 104 -3.50 -13.44 -7.07
CA TYR A 104 -3.68 -12.29 -6.20
C TYR A 104 -4.46 -12.60 -4.93
N GLU A 105 -4.74 -13.87 -4.65
CA GLU A 105 -5.44 -14.28 -3.43
C GLU A 105 -4.74 -13.80 -2.15
N HIS A 106 -3.41 -13.71 -2.16
CA HIS A 106 -2.61 -13.26 -1.03
C HIS A 106 -2.95 -11.83 -0.55
N PHE A 107 -3.54 -10.99 -1.39
CA PHE A 107 -4.04 -9.66 -0.99
C PHE A 107 -5.28 -9.72 -0.09
N LEU A 108 -5.95 -10.87 0.00
CA LEU A 108 -7.09 -11.09 0.90
C LEU A 108 -6.65 -11.43 2.32
N ASP A 109 -5.42 -11.93 2.48
CA ASP A 109 -4.88 -12.44 3.74
C ASP A 109 -4.07 -11.39 4.52
N GLU A 110 -3.92 -10.17 4.00
CA GLU A 110 -3.11 -9.15 4.68
C GLU A 110 -3.71 -8.84 6.07
N PRO A 111 -2.97 -9.15 7.16
CA PRO A 111 -3.44 -8.80 8.49
C PRO A 111 -3.46 -7.28 8.58
N ASP A 112 -4.54 -6.70 9.10
CA ASP A 112 -4.53 -5.27 9.45
C ASP A 112 -3.33 -5.00 10.34
N TYR A 113 -2.39 -4.20 9.83
CA TYR A 113 -1.10 -3.92 10.44
C TYR A 113 -1.20 -3.10 11.75
N PHE A 114 -2.27 -3.20 12.54
CA PHE A 114 -2.39 -2.56 13.85
C PHE A 114 -3.33 -3.36 14.76
N ARG A 115 -2.75 -4.14 15.68
CA ARG A 115 -3.35 -4.45 16.97
C ARG A 115 -2.47 -3.89 18.06
#